data_AF-A0A939AVJ8-F1
#
_entry.id   AF-A0A939AVJ8-F1
#
_cell.length_a   1.000
_cell.length_b   1.000
_cell.length_c   1.000
_cell.angle_alpha   90.00
_cell.angle_beta   90.00
_cell.angle_gamma   90.00
#
_symmetry.space_group_name_H-M   'P 1'
#
loop_
_entity.id
_entity.type
_entity.pdbx_description
1 polymer ?
#
loop_
_entity_poly.entity_id
_entity_poly.type
_entity_poly.pdbx_seq_one_letter_code
_entity_poly.pdbx_strand_id
1 'polypeptide(L)'
;MKRSIHNNNTRRNKKMAQHTLVGEFHADHGKVVQALMDLRGAIRTRDAAKVRATLGEANKLVGPHFKFEEKYLYPSLIEYLGEAGLKRLFVEHDGVFRAVVSLVDLAAQEPWTEATAQSAAANLSLIWEHPVTCDGLSLYIERLPDNAKATLLNRMEEMRREGTTLLEYRKERLS
;
A
#
# COMPACT_ATOMS: atom_id res chain seq x y z
N MET A 1 15.79 -20.13 -49.26
CA MET A 1 14.49 -19.71 -48.67
C MET A 1 14.04 -20.76 -47.66
N LYS A 2 14.13 -20.48 -46.35
CA LYS A 2 13.40 -21.24 -45.31
C LYS A 2 12.69 -20.23 -44.42
N ARG A 3 11.36 -20.19 -44.52
CA ARG A 3 10.50 -19.36 -43.66
C ARG A 3 10.32 -20.09 -42.32
N SER A 4 10.50 -19.31 -41.26
CA SER A 4 9.75 -19.26 -39.99
C SER A 4 9.02 -20.51 -39.52
N ILE A 5 9.24 -20.90 -38.26
CA ILE A 5 8.24 -20.87 -37.18
C ILE A 5 9.05 -21.01 -35.89
N HIS A 6 9.10 -19.96 -35.08
CA HIS A 6 9.21 -19.98 -33.61
C HIS A 6 9.56 -18.55 -33.19
N ASN A 7 8.60 -17.81 -32.63
CA ASN A 7 8.72 -17.20 -31.29
C ASN A 7 7.55 -16.26 -30.92
N ASN A 8 6.30 -16.61 -31.24
CA ASN A 8 5.15 -15.80 -30.78
C ASN A 8 4.74 -16.11 -29.32
N ASN A 9 5.15 -17.25 -28.77
CA ASN A 9 4.75 -17.65 -27.42
C ASN A 9 5.54 -16.89 -26.32
N THR A 10 6.80 -16.58 -26.60
CA THR A 10 7.72 -15.96 -25.62
C THR A 10 7.48 -14.45 -25.48
N ARG A 11 6.87 -13.80 -26.49
CA ARG A 11 6.42 -12.40 -26.40
C ARG A 11 5.08 -12.23 -25.68
N ARG A 12 4.22 -13.25 -25.66
CA ARG A 12 2.97 -13.25 -24.87
C ARG A 12 3.27 -13.39 -23.38
N ASN A 13 4.25 -14.23 -23.01
CA ASN A 13 4.68 -14.42 -21.63
C ASN A 13 5.39 -13.21 -21.00
N LYS A 14 5.97 -12.30 -21.80
CA LYS A 14 6.60 -11.06 -21.29
C LYS A 14 5.64 -9.89 -21.09
N LYS A 15 4.41 -9.96 -21.64
CA LYS A 15 3.34 -8.97 -21.46
C LYS A 15 2.32 -9.33 -20.37
N MET A 16 2.43 -10.54 -19.82
CA MET A 16 1.72 -11.01 -18.64
C MET A 16 2.62 -10.81 -17.42
N ALA A 17 2.97 -9.56 -17.08
CA ALA A 17 3.19 -9.28 -15.66
C ALA A 17 1.87 -9.67 -15.00
N GLN A 18 1.90 -10.79 -14.30
CA GLN A 18 0.75 -11.61 -13.99
C GLN A 18 -0.27 -10.79 -13.20
N HIS A 19 -1.42 -10.48 -13.80
CA HIS A 19 -2.60 -9.92 -13.13
C HIS A 19 -3.13 -10.98 -12.16
N THR A 20 -2.43 -11.10 -11.05
CA THR A 20 -2.55 -12.09 -9.99
C THR A 20 -2.60 -11.33 -8.68
N LEU A 21 -3.25 -11.90 -7.68
CA LEU A 21 -3.34 -11.27 -6.37
C LEU A 21 -1.97 -10.89 -5.80
N VAL A 22 -1.01 -11.82 -5.84
CA VAL A 22 0.35 -11.59 -5.34
C VAL A 22 1.06 -10.51 -6.14
N GLY A 23 0.98 -10.56 -7.48
CA GLY A 23 1.59 -9.55 -8.35
C GLY A 23 1.03 -8.14 -8.11
N GLU A 24 -0.29 -8.02 -7.97
CA GLU A 24 -0.96 -6.75 -7.69
C GLU A 24 -0.67 -6.23 -6.27
N PHE A 25 -0.58 -7.12 -5.29
CA PHE A 25 -0.21 -6.79 -3.91
C PHE A 25 1.21 -6.21 -3.83
N HIS A 26 2.20 -6.89 -4.45
CA HIS A 26 3.57 -6.37 -4.56
C HIS A 26 3.63 -5.05 -5.33
N ALA A 27 2.82 -4.92 -6.40
CA ALA A 27 2.80 -3.69 -7.19
C ALA A 27 2.28 -2.50 -6.37
N ASP A 28 1.29 -2.70 -5.51
CA ASP A 28 0.81 -1.64 -4.62
C ASP A 28 1.86 -1.27 -3.55
N HIS A 29 2.48 -2.26 -2.90
CA HIS A 29 3.57 -1.99 -1.96
C HIS A 29 4.75 -1.27 -2.62
N GLY A 30 5.12 -1.63 -3.85
CA GLY A 30 6.15 -0.92 -4.61
C GLY A 30 5.82 0.55 -4.83
N LYS A 31 4.56 0.88 -5.16
CA LYS A 31 4.10 2.27 -5.28
C LYS A 31 4.11 2.99 -3.94
N VAL A 32 3.74 2.32 -2.84
CA VAL A 32 3.79 2.89 -1.48
C VAL A 32 5.22 3.21 -1.09
N VAL A 33 6.17 2.29 -1.28
CA VAL A 33 7.59 2.52 -1.00
C VAL A 33 8.13 3.68 -1.83
N GLN A 34 7.75 3.79 -3.11
CA GLN A 34 8.13 4.94 -3.94
C GLN A 34 7.58 6.26 -3.38
N ALA A 35 6.31 6.30 -2.97
CA ALA A 35 5.72 7.49 -2.36
C ALA A 35 6.44 7.88 -1.05
N LEU A 36 6.84 6.91 -0.23
CA LEU A 36 7.61 7.16 0.99
C LEU A 36 9.01 7.73 0.67
N MET A 37 9.68 7.22 -0.37
CA MET A 37 10.97 7.77 -0.84
C MET A 37 10.82 9.22 -1.30
N ASP A 38 9.76 9.51 -2.06
CA ASP A 38 9.46 10.86 -2.56
C ASP A 38 9.15 11.82 -1.41
N LEU A 39 8.37 11.38 -0.40
CA LEU A 39 8.11 12.15 0.81
C LEU A 39 9.40 12.46 1.57
N ARG A 40 10.27 11.47 1.75
CA ARG A 40 11.57 11.65 2.40
C ARG A 40 12.42 12.70 1.68
N GLY A 41 12.43 12.65 0.34
CA GLY A 41 13.13 13.62 -0.50
C GLY A 41 12.60 15.04 -0.29
N ALA A 42 11.28 15.21 -0.37
CA ALA A 42 10.61 16.50 -0.24
C ALA A 42 10.74 17.09 1.17
N ILE A 43 10.63 16.28 2.22
CA ILE A 43 10.84 16.70 3.61
C ILE A 43 12.27 17.22 3.80
N ARG A 44 13.28 16.50 3.26
CA ARG A 44 14.69 16.89 3.37
C ARG A 44 14.97 18.23 2.69
N THR A 45 14.30 18.52 1.57
CA THR A 45 14.43 19.82 0.88
C THR A 45 13.45 20.87 1.40
N ARG A 46 12.64 20.55 2.42
CA ARG A 46 11.57 21.39 2.97
C ARG A 46 10.58 21.89 1.90
N ASP A 47 10.33 21.05 0.90
CA ASP A 47 9.39 21.35 -0.17
C ASP A 47 7.96 20.98 0.28
N ALA A 48 7.33 21.94 0.94
CA ALA A 48 6.00 21.82 1.49
C ALA A 48 4.94 21.41 0.46
N ALA A 49 5.02 22.03 -0.73
CA ALA A 49 4.08 21.78 -1.81
C ALA A 49 4.22 20.35 -2.33
N LYS A 50 5.46 19.87 -2.48
CA LYS A 50 5.71 18.49 -2.91
C LYS A 50 5.27 17.47 -1.86
N VAL A 51 5.47 17.74 -0.57
CA VAL A 51 4.95 16.85 0.49
C VAL A 51 3.43 16.74 0.42
N ARG A 52 2.71 17.88 0.35
CA ARG A 52 1.24 17.88 0.22
C ARG A 52 0.77 17.12 -1.02
N ALA A 53 1.40 17.34 -2.17
CA ALA A 53 1.05 16.65 -3.40
C ALA A 53 1.27 15.13 -3.28
N THR A 54 2.41 14.69 -2.75
CA THR A 54 2.70 13.25 -2.59
C THR A 54 1.76 12.61 -1.57
N LEU A 55 1.45 13.28 -0.45
CA LEU A 55 0.45 12.79 0.53
C LEU A 55 -0.94 12.66 -0.10
N GLY A 56 -1.35 13.62 -0.95
CA GLY A 56 -2.63 13.59 -1.64
C GLY A 56 -2.77 12.40 -2.60
N GLU A 57 -1.73 12.09 -3.35
CA GLU A 57 -1.73 10.92 -4.26
C GLU A 57 -1.63 9.60 -3.49
N ALA A 58 -0.79 9.53 -2.45
CA ALA A 58 -0.70 8.37 -1.57
C ALA A 58 -2.03 8.08 -0.86
N ASN A 59 -2.77 9.11 -0.43
CA ASN A 59 -4.08 8.97 0.21
C ASN A 59 -5.09 8.23 -0.69
N LYS A 60 -5.05 8.45 -2.00
CA LYS A 60 -5.92 7.76 -2.98
C LYS A 60 -5.45 6.33 -3.24
N LEU A 61 -4.15 6.10 -3.27
CA LEU A 61 -3.55 4.79 -3.52
C LEU A 61 -3.77 3.83 -2.34
N VAL A 62 -3.45 4.27 -1.12
CA VAL A 62 -3.37 3.39 0.06
C VAL A 62 -4.75 3.10 0.64
N GLY A 63 -5.74 3.98 0.44
CA GLY A 63 -7.09 3.77 0.96
C GLY A 63 -7.74 2.47 0.53
N PRO A 64 -7.87 2.19 -0.79
CA PRO A 64 -8.38 0.92 -1.29
C PRO A 64 -7.55 -0.29 -0.86
N HIS A 65 -6.22 -0.11 -0.74
CA HIS A 65 -5.31 -1.17 -0.33
C HIS A 65 -5.57 -1.58 1.12
N PHE A 66 -5.54 -0.64 2.07
CA PHE A 66 -5.82 -0.92 3.49
C PHE A 66 -7.23 -1.49 3.69
N LYS A 67 -8.22 -0.97 2.96
CA LYS A 67 -9.60 -1.47 3.01
C LYS A 67 -9.70 -2.90 2.54
N PHE A 68 -9.02 -3.23 1.44
CA PHE A 68 -8.93 -4.60 0.95
C PHE A 68 -8.25 -5.54 1.97
N GLU A 69 -7.12 -5.11 2.51
CA GLU A 69 -6.33 -5.90 3.44
C GLU A 69 -7.14 -6.28 4.67
N GLU A 70 -7.69 -5.28 5.34
CA GLU A 70 -8.39 -5.46 6.60
C GLU A 70 -9.73 -6.18 6.46
N LYS A 71 -10.51 -5.88 5.41
CA LYS A 71 -11.85 -6.48 5.24
C LYS A 71 -11.81 -7.89 4.65
N TYR A 72 -10.80 -8.21 3.85
CA TYR A 72 -10.80 -9.46 3.07
C TYR A 72 -9.51 -10.26 3.22
N LEU A 73 -8.35 -9.65 3.03
CA LEU A 73 -7.09 -10.39 3.04
C LEU A 73 -6.78 -10.95 4.42
N TYR A 74 -6.65 -10.11 5.43
CA TYR A 74 -6.22 -10.54 6.76
C TYR A 74 -7.15 -11.59 7.37
N PRO A 75 -8.49 -11.47 7.28
CA PRO A 75 -9.40 -12.55 7.71
C PRO A 75 -9.15 -13.88 6.98
N SER A 76 -8.82 -13.84 5.68
CA SER A 76 -8.50 -15.06 4.91
C SER A 76 -7.19 -15.73 5.31
N LEU A 77 -6.33 -15.03 6.06
CA LEU A 77 -5.04 -15.52 6.53
C LEU A 77 -5.06 -15.98 8.00
N ILE A 78 -6.23 -15.98 8.66
CA ILE A 78 -6.34 -16.28 10.10
C ILE A 78 -5.78 -17.66 10.48
N GLU A 79 -5.92 -18.66 9.61
CA GLU A 79 -5.40 -20.02 9.85
C GLU A 79 -3.86 -20.06 9.90
N TYR A 80 -3.18 -19.11 9.26
CA TYR A 80 -1.72 -19.00 9.25
C TYR A 80 -1.19 -18.08 10.34
N LEU A 81 -1.91 -16.98 10.61
CA LEU A 81 -1.46 -15.91 11.51
C LEU A 81 -1.94 -16.09 12.95
N GLY A 82 -3.05 -16.79 13.14
CA GLY A 82 -3.81 -16.79 14.38
C GLY A 82 -4.40 -15.41 14.73
N GLU A 83 -5.22 -15.37 15.78
CA GLU A 83 -5.88 -14.13 16.23
C GLU A 83 -4.87 -13.05 16.66
N ALA A 84 -3.79 -13.46 17.32
CA ALA A 84 -2.75 -12.53 17.79
C ALA A 84 -2.00 -11.88 16.62
N GLY A 85 -1.69 -12.65 15.57
CA GLY A 85 -1.06 -12.14 14.35
C GLY A 85 -1.99 -11.19 13.62
N LEU A 86 -3.27 -11.56 13.47
CA LEU A 86 -4.30 -10.71 12.88
C LEU A 86 -4.41 -9.37 13.63
N LYS A 87 -4.58 -9.41 14.96
CA LYS A 87 -4.66 -8.20 15.80
C LYS A 87 -3.42 -7.31 15.65
N ARG A 88 -2.24 -7.89 15.53
CA ARG A 88 -1.00 -7.13 15.33
C ARG A 88 -1.03 -6.33 14.03
N LEU A 89 -1.50 -6.92 12.92
CA LEU A 89 -1.60 -6.22 11.63
C LEU A 89 -2.53 -5.00 11.71
N PHE A 90 -3.68 -5.13 12.39
CA PHE A 90 -4.58 -4.01 12.63
C PHE A 90 -3.93 -2.89 13.47
N VAL A 91 -3.16 -3.25 14.50
CA VAL A 91 -2.44 -2.28 15.34
C VAL A 91 -1.34 -1.56 14.54
N GLU A 92 -0.65 -2.27 13.64
CA GLU A 92 0.31 -1.66 12.71
C GLU A 92 -0.36 -0.63 11.80
N HIS A 93 -1.52 -0.97 11.21
CA HIS A 93 -2.33 -0.02 10.43
C HIS A 93 -2.75 1.20 11.25
N ASP A 94 -3.17 1.02 12.51
CA ASP A 94 -3.51 2.15 13.39
C ASP A 94 -2.33 3.09 13.61
N GLY A 95 -1.10 2.54 13.69
CA GLY A 95 0.13 3.31 13.71
C GLY A 95 0.33 4.15 12.45
N VAL A 96 0.16 3.53 11.28
CA VAL A 96 0.26 4.22 9.98
C VAL A 96 -0.78 5.32 9.86
N PHE A 97 -2.04 5.07 10.23
CA PHE A 97 -3.10 6.08 10.21
C PHE A 97 -2.76 7.31 11.05
N ARG A 98 -2.25 7.11 12.28
CA ARG A 98 -1.85 8.23 13.14
C ARG A 98 -0.70 9.03 12.53
N ALA A 99 0.33 8.35 12.04
CA ALA A 99 1.49 9.00 11.44
C ALA A 99 1.13 9.79 10.17
N VAL A 100 0.25 9.25 9.31
CA VAL A 100 -0.22 9.96 8.10
C VAL A 100 -1.04 11.19 8.47
N VAL A 101 -1.94 11.11 9.46
CA VAL A 101 -2.69 12.29 9.92
C VAL A 101 -1.73 13.37 10.42
N SER A 102 -0.74 13.00 11.24
CA SER A 102 0.27 13.96 11.71
C SER A 102 1.10 14.55 10.55
N LEU A 103 1.45 13.77 9.53
CA LEU A 103 2.12 14.29 8.33
C LEU A 103 1.27 15.29 7.56
N VAL A 104 -0.04 15.03 7.42
CA VAL A 104 -0.98 15.96 6.77
C VAL A 104 -1.09 17.27 7.56
N ASP A 105 -1.21 17.18 8.88
CA ASP A 105 -1.31 18.35 9.75
C ASP A 105 -0.02 19.19 9.72
N LEU A 106 1.15 18.55 9.78
CA LEU A 106 2.44 19.20 9.60
C LEU A 106 2.55 19.84 8.23
N ALA A 107 2.02 19.19 7.20
CA ALA A 107 2.12 19.67 5.83
C ALA A 107 1.24 20.89 5.52
N ALA A 108 0.25 21.16 6.36
CA ALA A 108 -0.60 22.34 6.29
C ALA A 108 0.01 23.55 7.00
N GLN A 109 1.11 23.38 7.76
CA GLN A 109 1.75 24.49 8.47
C GLN A 109 2.51 25.40 7.51
N GLU A 110 2.42 26.70 7.75
CA GLU A 110 3.20 27.73 7.07
C GLU A 110 3.73 28.73 8.13
N PRO A 111 5.05 29.04 8.16
CA PRO A 111 6.09 28.52 7.27
C PRO A 111 6.51 27.08 7.62
N TRP A 112 6.96 26.32 6.62
CA TRP A 112 7.54 24.99 6.85
C TRP A 112 8.97 25.08 7.37
N THR A 113 9.10 25.14 8.69
CA THR A 113 10.39 25.30 9.38
C THR A 113 11.20 24.00 9.41
N GLU A 114 12.46 24.12 9.83
CA GLU A 114 13.32 22.97 10.13
C GLU A 114 12.70 22.04 11.19
N ALA A 115 12.09 22.59 12.24
CA ALA A 115 11.43 21.81 13.28
C ALA A 115 10.22 21.03 12.74
N THR A 116 9.44 21.64 11.83
CA THR A 116 8.34 20.98 11.12
C THR A 116 8.86 19.83 10.26
N ALA A 117 9.97 20.05 9.53
CA ALA A 117 10.60 19.02 8.71
C ALA A 117 11.15 17.85 9.55
N GLN A 118 11.79 18.11 10.70
CA GLN A 118 12.26 17.07 11.61
C GLN A 118 11.10 16.25 12.18
N SER A 119 10.01 16.91 12.58
CA SER A 119 8.79 16.25 13.04
C SER A 119 8.15 15.39 11.95
N ALA A 120 8.15 15.87 10.70
CA ALA A 120 7.65 15.11 9.56
C ALA A 120 8.54 13.88 9.28
N ALA A 121 9.87 14.02 9.31
CA ALA A 121 10.79 12.91 9.14
C ALA A 121 10.63 11.83 10.22
N ALA A 122 10.39 12.23 11.47
CA ALA A 122 10.10 11.31 12.57
C ALA A 122 8.80 10.52 12.31
N ASN A 123 7.72 11.19 11.90
CA ASN A 123 6.45 10.52 11.56
C ASN A 123 6.58 9.59 10.35
N LEU A 124 7.31 10.00 9.30
CA LEU A 124 7.56 9.16 8.13
C LEU A 124 8.31 7.87 8.51
N SER A 125 9.24 7.96 9.47
CA SER A 125 10.01 6.80 9.93
C SER A 125 9.15 5.74 10.62
N LEU A 126 8.01 6.12 11.20
CA LEU A 126 7.06 5.18 11.81
C LEU A 126 6.28 4.34 10.78
N ILE A 127 6.23 4.79 9.52
CA ILE A 127 5.46 4.15 8.44
C ILE A 127 6.37 3.22 7.60
N TRP A 128 7.67 3.50 7.58
CA TRP A 128 8.61 2.98 6.59
C TRP A 128 8.67 1.46 6.48
N GLU A 129 8.65 0.78 7.63
CA GLU A 129 8.84 -0.67 7.69
C GLU A 129 7.58 -1.44 7.27
N HIS A 130 6.40 -0.87 7.50
CA HIS A 130 5.13 -1.55 7.30
C HIS A 130 4.93 -2.15 5.90
N PRO A 131 5.08 -1.42 4.77
CA PRO A 131 4.85 -2.02 3.46
C PRO A 131 5.85 -3.15 3.16
N VAL A 132 7.07 -3.11 3.73
CA VAL A 132 8.08 -4.17 3.54
C VAL A 132 7.72 -5.42 4.33
N THR A 133 7.29 -5.26 5.59
CA THR A 133 6.88 -6.39 6.42
C THR A 133 5.56 -6.99 5.96
N CYS A 134 4.61 -6.15 5.53
CA CYS A 134 3.32 -6.59 5.01
C CYS A 134 3.47 -7.37 3.70
N ASP A 135 4.43 -7.01 2.84
CA ASP A 135 4.71 -7.75 1.60
C ASP A 135 5.07 -9.23 1.87
N GLY A 136 5.63 -9.53 3.04
CA GLY A 136 5.90 -10.89 3.50
C GLY A 136 4.64 -11.77 3.64
N LEU A 137 3.45 -11.18 3.75
CA LEU A 137 2.18 -11.92 3.74
C LEU A 137 1.95 -12.65 2.41
N SER A 138 2.60 -12.23 1.32
CA SER A 138 2.57 -12.93 0.03
C SER A 138 2.91 -14.42 0.16
N LEU A 139 3.79 -14.80 1.09
CA LEU A 139 4.13 -16.20 1.36
C LEU A 139 2.93 -17.02 1.84
N TYR A 140 2.01 -16.42 2.60
CA TYR A 140 0.76 -17.05 3.02
C TYR A 140 -0.30 -16.99 1.90
N ILE A 141 -0.36 -15.87 1.18
CA ILE A 141 -1.27 -15.71 0.04
C ILE A 141 -1.04 -16.81 -1.00
N GLU A 142 0.22 -17.13 -1.31
CA GLU A 142 0.59 -18.20 -2.25
C GLU A 142 0.04 -19.57 -1.84
N ARG A 143 -0.16 -19.82 -0.54
CA ARG A 143 -0.71 -21.08 -0.01
C ARG A 143 -2.23 -21.15 -0.06
N LEU A 144 -2.91 -20.04 -0.33
CA LEU A 144 -4.36 -20.05 -0.48
C LEU A 144 -4.77 -20.83 -1.74
N PRO A 145 -5.92 -21.53 -1.70
CA PRO A 145 -6.53 -22.12 -2.89
C PRO A 145 -6.71 -21.11 -4.03
N ASP A 146 -6.59 -21.57 -5.28
CA ASP A 146 -6.66 -20.68 -6.46
C ASP A 146 -7.99 -19.94 -6.58
N ASN A 147 -9.10 -20.57 -6.19
CA ASN A 147 -10.41 -19.91 -6.14
C ASN A 147 -10.45 -18.78 -5.10
N ALA A 148 -9.84 -18.98 -3.93
CA ALA A 148 -9.75 -17.95 -2.89
C ALA A 148 -8.89 -16.77 -3.36
N LYS A 149 -7.74 -17.03 -3.99
CA LYS A 149 -6.88 -15.99 -4.59
C LYS A 149 -7.63 -15.19 -5.67
N ALA A 150 -8.41 -15.86 -6.52
CA ALA A 150 -9.22 -15.21 -7.55
C ALA A 150 -10.33 -14.33 -6.93
N THR A 151 -11.02 -14.82 -5.89
CA THR A 151 -12.01 -14.02 -5.16
C THR A 151 -11.39 -12.78 -4.53
N LEU A 152 -10.25 -12.93 -3.86
CA LEU A 152 -9.53 -11.82 -3.24
C LEU A 152 -9.05 -10.79 -4.29
N LEU A 153 -8.56 -11.24 -5.44
CA LEU A 153 -8.19 -10.33 -6.53
C LEU A 153 -9.40 -9.49 -6.99
N ASN A 154 -10.56 -10.12 -7.18
CA ASN A 154 -11.78 -9.41 -7.54
C ASN A 154 -12.19 -8.38 -6.47
N ARG A 155 -12.04 -8.72 -5.17
CA ARG A 155 -12.29 -7.78 -4.06
C ARG A 155 -11.30 -6.62 -4.04
N MET A 156 -10.03 -6.87 -4.31
CA MET A 156 -9.02 -5.82 -4.43
C MET A 156 -9.39 -4.83 -5.54
N GLU A 157 -9.79 -5.32 -6.71
CA GLU A 157 -10.26 -4.45 -7.78
C GLU A 157 -11.54 -3.68 -7.45
N GLU A 158 -12.47 -4.32 -6.72
CA GLU A 158 -13.70 -3.67 -6.25
C GLU A 158 -13.38 -2.48 -5.35
N MET A 159 -12.50 -2.66 -4.36
CA MET A 159 -12.06 -1.57 -3.48
C MET A 159 -11.38 -0.45 -4.28
N ARG A 160 -10.58 -0.79 -5.30
CA ARG A 160 -9.96 0.20 -6.19
C ARG A 160 -10.99 0.99 -6.99
N ARG A 161 -12.07 0.35 -7.45
CA ARG A 161 -13.17 1.02 -8.16
C ARG A 161 -14.00 1.91 -7.22
N GLU A 162 -14.20 1.50 -5.97
CA GLU A 162 -14.84 2.35 -4.95
C GLU A 162 -14.03 3.62 -4.68
N GLY A 163 -12.70 3.52 -4.72
CA GLY A 163 -11.82 4.68 -4.63
C GLY A 163 -11.82 5.36 -3.25
N THR A 164 -12.24 4.66 -2.20
CA THR A 164 -12.22 5.17 -0.82
C THR A 164 -10.79 5.58 -0.45
N THR A 165 -10.58 6.86 -0.13
CA THR A 165 -9.26 7.33 0.28
C THR A 165 -8.87 6.82 1.68
N LEU A 166 -7.58 6.86 2.02
CA LEU A 166 -7.10 6.38 3.32
C LEU A 166 -7.76 7.13 4.48
N LEU A 167 -7.89 8.46 4.39
CA LEU A 167 -8.53 9.27 5.43
C LEU A 167 -10.04 9.03 5.53
N GLU A 168 -10.73 8.69 4.43
CA GLU A 168 -12.14 8.28 4.46
C GLU A 168 -12.27 6.90 5.10
N TYR A 169 -11.46 5.93 4.69
CA TYR A 169 -11.49 4.59 5.24
C TYR A 169 -11.18 4.59 6.75
N ARG A 170 -10.24 5.44 7.20
CA ARG A 170 -10.00 5.66 8.63
C ARG A 170 -11.26 6.06 9.38
N LYS A 171 -12.09 6.93 8.81
CA LYS A 171 -13.36 7.36 9.43
C LYS A 171 -14.36 6.21 9.48
N GLU A 172 -14.47 5.44 8.39
CA GLU A 172 -15.31 4.23 8.35
C GLU A 172 -14.91 3.20 9.43
N ARG A 173 -13.62 3.06 9.75
CA ARG A 173 -13.14 2.14 10.80
C ARG A 173 -13.51 2.57 12.22
N LEU A 174 -13.80 3.86 12.43
CA LEU A 174 -14.04 4.46 13.74
C LEU A 174 -15.52 4.73 14.03
N SER A 175 -16.39 4.61 13.02
CA SER A 175 -17.85 4.76 13.12
C SER A 175 -18.52 3.46 13.54
#